data_AF-A0A285IQZ4-F1
#
_entry.id   AF-A0A285IQZ4-F1
#
_cell.length_a   1.000
_cell.length_b   1.000
_cell.length_c   1.000
_cell.angle_alpha   90.00
_cell.angle_beta   90.00
_cell.angle_gamma   90.00
#
_symmetry.space_group_name_H-M   'P 1'
#
loop_
_entity.id
_entity.type
_entity.pdbx_description
1 polymer ?
#
loop_
_entity_poly.entity_id
_entity_poly.type
_entity_poly.pdbx_seq_one_letter_code
_entity_poly.pdbx_strand_id
1 'polypeptide(L)'
;MQLLLKTDHSGLRTFGWQMAIAIPLVFSLLLPWLFGWLGAGRMPLWPLAVSVVFLLLAVTWPAGLYYPYRLWMAFARVMAWLNTRLLLGIVFYLLILPLGLVLRLFGKLQYQHSCKHKPAGDSYWLAPDKIPGAKDLEDPF
;
A
#
# COMPACT_ATOMS: atom_id res chain seq x y z
N MET A 1 -8.35 10.74 -6.20
CA MET A 1 -7.13 11.40 -6.72
C MET A 1 -7.55 12.25 -7.92
N GLN A 2 -7.66 13.56 -7.74
CA GLN A 2 -7.95 14.48 -8.86
C GLN A 2 -6.72 14.45 -9.78
N LEU A 3 -6.93 14.12 -11.06
CA LEU A 3 -5.87 14.15 -12.05
C LEU A 3 -5.65 15.59 -12.50
N LEU A 4 -4.39 15.98 -12.73
CA LEU A 4 -4.08 17.29 -13.28
C LEU A 4 -4.82 17.50 -14.60
N LEU A 5 -5.37 18.69 -14.78
CA LEU A 5 -5.95 19.13 -16.04
C LEU A 5 -4.84 19.59 -16.99
N LYS A 6 -5.09 19.56 -18.29
CA LYS A 6 -4.11 20.01 -19.30
C LYS A 6 -3.72 21.49 -19.14
N THR A 7 -4.63 22.29 -18.57
CA THR A 7 -4.47 23.72 -18.28
C THR A 7 -3.71 23.97 -16.98
N ASP A 8 -3.48 22.94 -16.15
CA ASP A 8 -2.75 23.06 -14.89
C ASP A 8 -1.24 22.96 -15.12
N HIS A 9 -0.66 24.07 -15.58
CA HIS A 9 0.74 24.15 -15.95
C HIS A 9 1.70 24.06 -14.75
N SER A 10 1.28 24.48 -13.54
CA SER A 10 2.14 24.39 -12.35
C SER A 10 2.32 22.94 -11.91
N GLY A 11 1.23 22.16 -11.85
CA GLY A 11 1.30 20.74 -11.51
C GLY A 11 2.11 19.92 -12.53
N LEU A 12 1.92 20.18 -13.84
CA LEU A 12 2.66 19.49 -14.90
C LEU A 12 4.15 19.83 -14.89
N ARG A 13 4.52 21.07 -14.51
CA ARG A 13 5.91 21.48 -14.30
C ARG A 13 6.54 20.73 -13.13
N THR A 14 5.86 20.66 -12.00
CA THR A 14 6.35 19.91 -10.83
C THR A 14 6.60 18.45 -11.17
N PHE A 15 5.69 17.80 -11.91
CA PHE A 15 5.88 16.44 -12.40
C PHE A 15 7.12 16.32 -13.30
N GLY A 16 7.31 17.24 -14.25
CA GLY A 16 8.48 17.27 -15.11
C GLY A 16 9.79 17.39 -14.34
N TRP A 17 9.86 18.28 -13.35
CA TRP A 17 11.03 18.42 -12.46
C TRP A 17 11.28 17.16 -11.63
N GLN A 18 10.24 16.55 -11.07
CA GLN A 18 10.35 15.31 -10.31
C GLN A 18 10.93 14.18 -11.17
N MET A 19 10.44 14.01 -12.40
CA MET A 19 10.96 12.99 -13.32
C MET A 19 12.38 13.30 -13.79
N ALA A 20 12.69 14.57 -14.09
CA ALA A 20 14.03 14.99 -14.47
C ALA A 20 15.08 14.72 -13.38
N ILE A 21 14.71 14.78 -12.11
CA ILE A 21 15.61 14.44 -10.99
C ILE A 21 15.61 12.93 -10.71
N ALA A 22 14.43 12.31 -10.67
CA ALA A 22 14.30 10.90 -10.27
C ALA A 22 14.95 9.93 -11.27
N ILE A 23 14.80 10.17 -12.59
CA ILE A 23 15.34 9.29 -13.63
C ILE A 23 16.87 9.17 -13.54
N PRO A 24 17.67 10.24 -13.58
CA PRO A 24 19.12 10.12 -13.50
C PRO A 24 19.57 9.62 -12.11
N LEU A 25 18.89 10.01 -11.04
CA LEU A 25 19.23 9.53 -9.70
C LEU A 25 19.07 8.00 -9.58
N VAL A 26 17.98 7.44 -10.11
CA VAL A 26 17.75 5.99 -10.05
C VAL A 26 18.62 5.24 -11.06
N PHE A 27 18.64 5.66 -12.33
CA PHE A 27 19.26 4.90 -13.40
C PHE A 27 20.76 5.15 -13.58
N SER A 28 21.26 6.33 -13.21
CA SER A 28 22.68 6.66 -13.32
C SER A 28 23.44 6.52 -12.00
N LEU A 29 22.77 6.56 -10.85
CA LEU A 29 23.43 6.47 -9.54
C LEU A 29 23.00 5.22 -8.75
N LEU A 30 21.72 5.08 -8.42
CA LEU A 30 21.24 4.05 -7.50
C LEU A 30 21.38 2.63 -8.08
N LEU A 31 20.96 2.41 -9.33
CA LEU A 31 21.08 1.12 -10.02
C LEU A 31 22.55 0.71 -10.25
N PRO A 32 23.42 1.56 -10.83
CA PRO A 32 24.83 1.21 -10.99
C PRO A 32 25.55 0.95 -9.66
N TRP A 33 25.14 1.62 -8.58
CA TRP A 33 25.66 1.38 -7.24
C TRP A 33 25.20 0.04 -6.67
N LEU A 34 23.90 -0.27 -6.75
CA LEU A 34 23.33 -1.52 -6.22
C LEU A 34 23.84 -2.77 -6.97
N PHE A 35 24.05 -2.67 -8.28
CA PHE A 35 24.49 -3.77 -9.14
C PHE A 35 26.02 -3.80 -9.37
N GLY A 36 26.79 -2.91 -8.73
CA GLY A 36 28.26 -2.88 -8.84
C GLY A 36 28.81 -2.46 -10.20
N TRP A 37 27.96 -1.92 -11.09
CA TRP A 37 28.35 -1.48 -12.44
C TRP A 37 29.20 -0.19 -12.45
N LEU A 38 29.33 0.49 -11.30
CA LEU A 38 30.20 1.67 -11.15
C LEU A 38 31.64 1.43 -11.59
N GLY A 39 32.17 0.21 -11.42
CA GLY A 39 33.54 -0.14 -11.82
C GLY A 39 33.71 -0.47 -13.31
N ALA A 40 32.62 -0.69 -14.06
CA ALA A 40 32.68 -1.23 -15.42
C ALA A 40 32.70 -0.15 -16.53
N GLY A 41 32.71 1.15 -16.17
CA GLY A 41 32.76 2.27 -17.14
C GLY A 41 31.53 2.40 -18.05
N ARG A 42 30.51 1.54 -17.88
CA ARG A 42 29.26 1.54 -18.65
C ARG A 42 28.21 2.35 -17.92
N MET A 43 28.45 3.65 -17.76
CA MET A 43 27.44 4.56 -17.24
C MET A 43 26.44 4.83 -18.37
N PRO A 44 25.17 4.40 -18.25
CA PRO A 44 24.19 4.67 -19.29
C PRO A 44 23.96 6.19 -19.36
N LEU A 45 24.28 6.81 -20.50
CA LEU A 45 24.09 8.25 -20.73
C LEU A 45 22.65 8.61 -21.10
N TRP A 46 21.86 7.62 -21.54
CA TRP A 46 20.47 7.82 -21.96
C TRP A 46 19.55 8.41 -20.86
N PRO A 47 19.68 8.09 -19.54
CA PRO A 47 18.84 8.68 -18.50
C PRO A 47 19.08 10.19 -18.35
N LEU A 48 20.30 10.65 -18.58
CA LEU A 48 20.64 12.08 -18.60
C LEU A 48 19.99 12.76 -19.81
N ALA A 49 20.04 12.15 -20.99
CA ALA A 49 19.36 12.68 -22.18
C ALA A 49 17.84 12.80 -21.95
N VAL A 50 17.21 11.75 -21.39
CA VAL A 50 15.78 11.77 -21.05
C VAL A 50 15.46 12.85 -20.01
N SER A 51 16.29 12.99 -18.97
CA SER A 51 16.13 14.06 -17.96
C SER A 51 16.13 15.45 -18.60
N VAL A 52 17.09 15.73 -19.49
CA VAL A 52 17.17 17.02 -20.20
C VAL A 52 15.92 17.26 -21.05
N VAL A 53 15.42 16.25 -21.76
CA VAL A 53 14.18 16.38 -22.54
C VAL A 53 12.99 16.69 -21.63
N PHE A 54 12.85 16.02 -20.48
CA PHE A 54 11.78 16.29 -19.53
C PHE A 54 11.88 17.69 -18.92
N LEU A 55 13.09 18.16 -18.62
CA LEU A 55 13.34 19.50 -18.07
C LEU A 55 13.00 20.58 -19.12
N LEU A 56 13.43 20.40 -20.37
CA LEU A 56 13.10 21.31 -21.48
C LEU A 56 11.60 21.37 -21.74
N LEU A 57 10.91 20.23 -21.73
CA LEU A 57 9.45 20.17 -21.85
C LEU A 57 8.76 20.86 -20.67
N ALA A 58 9.27 20.72 -19.44
CA ALA A 58 8.69 21.37 -18.27
C ALA A 58 8.78 22.91 -18.36
N VAL A 59 9.91 23.43 -18.83
CA VAL A 59 10.14 24.88 -18.95
C VAL A 59 9.39 25.46 -20.14
N THR A 60 9.55 24.89 -21.33
CA THR A 60 9.07 25.47 -22.59
C THR A 60 7.61 25.13 -22.90
N TRP A 61 7.18 23.88 -22.68
CA TRP A 61 5.83 23.44 -23.05
C TRP A 61 5.24 22.40 -22.09
N PRO A 62 4.78 22.84 -20.89
CA PRO A 62 4.29 21.93 -19.86
C PRO A 62 3.03 21.15 -20.26
N ALA A 63 2.22 21.65 -21.20
CA ALA A 63 1.05 20.93 -21.68
C ALA A 63 1.41 19.62 -22.42
N GLY A 64 2.63 19.48 -22.95
CA GLY A 64 3.12 18.23 -23.54
C GLY A 64 3.31 17.11 -22.51
N LEU A 65 3.61 17.46 -21.25
CA LEU A 65 3.77 16.51 -20.14
C LEU A 65 2.45 15.88 -19.68
N TYR A 66 1.30 16.37 -20.15
CA TYR A 66 -0.01 15.84 -19.76
C TYR A 66 -0.19 14.36 -20.09
N TYR A 67 0.20 13.94 -21.30
CA TYR A 67 0.08 12.54 -21.72
C TYR A 67 0.98 11.58 -20.93
N PRO A 68 2.31 11.83 -20.79
CA PRO A 68 3.16 10.98 -19.97
C PRO A 68 2.77 11.01 -18.50
N TYR A 69 2.33 12.15 -17.96
CA TYR A 69 1.76 12.24 -16.62
C TYR A 69 0.57 11.29 -16.45
N ARG A 70 -0.39 11.33 -17.37
CA ARG A 70 -1.60 10.50 -17.27
C ARG A 70 -1.28 9.01 -17.33
N LEU A 71 -0.34 8.60 -18.17
CA LEU A 71 0.15 7.22 -18.24
C LEU A 71 0.83 6.81 -16.94
N TRP A 72 1.72 7.67 -16.42
CA TRP A 72 2.41 7.44 -15.15
C TRP A 72 1.44 7.31 -13.97
N MET A 73 0.42 8.16 -13.92
CA MET A 73 -0.60 8.11 -12.87
C MET A 73 -1.47 6.86 -12.96
N ALA A 74 -1.75 6.35 -14.16
CA ALA A 74 -2.44 5.07 -14.32
C ALA A 74 -1.61 3.92 -13.75
N PHE A 75 -0.30 3.89 -14.05
CA PHE A 75 0.63 2.93 -13.46
C PHE A 75 0.71 3.05 -11.93
N ALA A 76 0.85 4.27 -11.42
CA ALA A 76 0.89 4.54 -9.98
C ALA A 76 -0.37 4.05 -9.26
N ARG A 77 -1.54 4.15 -9.90
CA ARG A 77 -2.81 3.63 -9.35
C ARG A 77 -2.80 2.11 -9.22
N VAL A 78 -2.30 1.39 -10.24
CA VAL A 78 -2.17 -0.07 -10.20
C VAL A 78 -1.17 -0.48 -9.12
N MET A 79 -0.03 0.20 -9.04
CA MET A 79 0.97 -0.04 -8.00
C MET A 79 0.42 0.21 -6.60
N ALA A 80 -0.35 1.28 -6.40
CA ALA A 80 -0.98 1.57 -5.11
C ALA A 80 -1.97 0.47 -4.70
N TRP A 81 -2.81 0.02 -5.63
CA TRP A 81 -3.75 -1.07 -5.41
C TRP A 81 -3.04 -2.39 -5.05
N LEU A 82 -1.93 -2.68 -5.72
CA LEU A 82 -1.11 -3.85 -5.43
C LEU A 82 -0.45 -3.71 -4.05
N ASN A 83 0.14 -2.55 -3.76
CA ASN A 83 0.85 -2.30 -2.52
C ASN A 83 -0.05 -2.46 -1.29
N THR A 84 -1.28 -1.91 -1.31
CA THR A 84 -2.22 -2.07 -0.20
C THR A 84 -2.54 -3.54 0.06
N ARG A 85 -2.77 -4.34 -1.00
CA ARG A 85 -3.06 -5.78 -0.86
C ARG A 85 -1.84 -6.55 -0.39
N LEU A 86 -0.67 -6.23 -0.91
CA LEU A 86 0.59 -6.86 -0.55
C LEU A 86 0.93 -6.58 0.91
N LEU A 87 0.89 -5.31 1.34
CA LEU A 87 1.13 -4.92 2.73
C LEU A 87 0.16 -5.61 3.68
N LEU A 88 -1.14 -5.60 3.36
CA LEU A 88 -2.16 -6.23 4.21
C LEU A 88 -1.97 -7.75 4.25
N GLY A 89 -1.63 -8.38 3.13
CA GLY A 89 -1.28 -9.79 3.06
C GLY A 89 -0.06 -10.12 3.92
N ILE A 90 1.03 -9.35 3.79
CA ILE A 90 2.24 -9.52 4.59
C ILE A 90 1.93 -9.37 6.08
N VAL A 91 1.22 -8.32 6.48
CA VAL A 91 0.82 -8.10 7.88
C VAL A 91 -0.05 -9.26 8.39
N PHE A 92 -1.00 -9.72 7.59
CA PHE A 92 -1.84 -10.85 7.97
C PHE A 92 -1.01 -12.12 8.16
N TYR A 93 -0.18 -12.50 7.20
CA TYR A 93 0.56 -13.76 7.25
C TYR A 93 1.76 -13.75 8.21
N LEU A 94 2.40 -12.59 8.44
CA LEU A 94 3.57 -12.48 9.32
C LEU A 94 3.24 -12.07 10.75
N LEU A 95 2.12 -11.37 10.99
CA LEU A 95 1.77 -10.89 12.33
C LEU A 95 0.50 -11.56 12.83
N ILE A 96 -0.61 -11.38 12.11
CA ILE A 96 -1.94 -11.78 12.61
C ILE A 96 -2.08 -13.30 12.67
N LEU A 97 -1.70 -14.01 11.61
CA LEU A 97 -1.79 -15.45 11.48
C LEU A 97 -0.91 -16.20 12.51
N PRO A 98 0.40 -15.91 12.65
CA PRO A 98 1.21 -16.58 13.66
C PRO A 98 0.75 -16.24 15.07
N LEU A 99 0.33 -14.99 15.34
CA LEU A 99 -0.24 -14.63 16.64
C LEU A 99 -1.51 -15.44 16.93
N GLY A 100 -2.40 -15.59 15.95
CA GLY A 100 -3.60 -16.41 16.06
C GLY A 100 -3.29 -17.90 16.30
N LEU A 101 -2.28 -18.45 15.62
CA LEU A 101 -1.81 -19.82 15.84
C LEU A 101 -1.24 -20.00 17.25
N VAL A 102 -0.42 -19.04 17.72
CA VAL A 102 0.12 -19.04 19.08
C VAL A 102 -1.03 -19.02 20.10
N LEU A 103 -1.97 -18.09 19.97
CA LEU A 103 -3.15 -18.01 20.86
C LEU A 103 -4.01 -19.28 20.81
N ARG A 104 -4.13 -19.91 19.63
CA ARG A 104 -4.83 -21.19 19.45
C ARG A 104 -4.16 -22.32 20.21
N LEU A 105 -2.82 -22.40 20.15
CA LEU A 105 -2.03 -23.41 20.87
C LEU A 105 -2.13 -23.23 22.38
N PHE A 106 -2.16 -21.98 22.86
CA PHE A 106 -2.34 -21.66 24.28
C PHE A 106 -3.81 -21.73 24.76
N GLY A 107 -4.76 -22.11 23.90
CA GLY A 107 -6.17 -22.19 24.27
C GLY A 107 -6.81 -20.84 24.63
N LYS A 108 -6.18 -19.73 24.25
CA LYS A 108 -6.63 -18.37 24.61
C LYS A 108 -7.58 -17.75 23.59
N LEU A 109 -8.04 -18.53 22.61
CA LEU A 109 -9.06 -18.07 21.66
C LEU A 109 -10.43 -18.16 22.31
N GLN A 110 -11.09 -17.02 22.50
CA GLN A 110 -12.40 -16.91 23.14
C GLN A 110 -13.48 -17.79 22.48
N TYR A 111 -13.36 -18.05 21.18
CA TYR A 111 -14.32 -18.85 20.41
C TYR A 111 -14.18 -20.38 20.60
N GLN A 112 -13.07 -20.86 21.18
CA GLN A 112 -12.84 -22.31 21.33
C GLN A 112 -13.81 -22.98 22.31
N HIS A 113 -14.41 -22.22 23.23
CA HIS A 113 -15.46 -22.74 24.12
C HIS A 113 -16.74 -23.15 23.36
N SER A 114 -16.97 -22.63 22.15
CA SER A 114 -18.15 -22.92 21.32
C SER A 114 -17.92 -24.05 20.29
N CYS A 115 -16.67 -24.47 20.06
CA CYS A 115 -16.32 -25.48 19.03
C CYS A 115 -16.54 -26.94 19.49
N LYS A 116 -17.05 -27.18 20.71
CA LYS A 116 -17.63 -28.48 21.02
C LYS A 116 -18.88 -28.62 20.15
N HIS A 117 -18.81 -29.51 19.16
CA HIS A 117 -19.87 -29.86 18.22
C HIS A 117 -21.23 -29.91 18.94
N LYS A 118 -22.00 -28.83 18.83
CA LYS A 118 -23.37 -28.75 19.36
C LYS A 118 -24.29 -29.46 18.36
N PRO A 119 -25.24 -30.29 18.81
CA PRO A 119 -26.19 -30.93 17.92
C PRO A 119 -26.96 -29.88 17.11
N ALA A 120 -27.31 -30.22 15.86
CA ALA A 120 -27.99 -29.32 14.94
C ALA A 120 -29.33 -28.85 15.54
N GLY A 121 -29.37 -27.60 16.03
CA GLY A 121 -30.55 -27.01 16.70
C GLY A 121 -30.22 -26.07 17.86
N ASP A 122 -29.03 -26.16 18.46
CA ASP A 122 -28.66 -25.30 19.58
C ASP A 122 -28.12 -23.93 19.13
N SER A 123 -28.68 -22.87 19.72
CA SER A 123 -28.25 -21.50 19.43
C SER A 123 -26.88 -21.16 20.05
N TYR A 124 -26.21 -20.14 19.48
CA TYR A 124 -24.96 -19.56 20.00
C TYR A 124 -25.17 -18.69 21.25
N TRP A 125 -26.40 -18.52 21.71
CA TRP A 125 -26.66 -17.80 22.94
C TRP A 125 -25.95 -18.51 24.10
N LEU A 126 -25.09 -17.76 24.79
CA LEU A 126 -24.60 -18.16 26.09
C LEU A 126 -25.78 -17.99 27.06
N ALA A 127 -26.15 -19.06 27.75
CA ALA A 127 -27.14 -18.97 28.79
C ALA A 127 -26.63 -17.96 29.84
N PRO A 128 -27.46 -17.01 30.30
CA PRO A 128 -27.08 -16.12 31.38
C PRO A 128 -26.62 -16.93 32.59
N ASP A 129 -25.52 -16.52 33.21
CA ASP A 129 -24.92 -17.21 34.37
C ASP A 129 -25.93 -17.32 35.55
N LYS A 130 -26.89 -16.39 35.61
CA LYS A 130 -28.02 -16.36 36.54
C LYS A 130 -29.31 -15.96 35.83
N ILE A 131 -30.43 -16.51 36.26
CA ILE A 131 -31.76 -16.05 35.82
C ILE A 131 -31.98 -14.67 36.46
N PRO A 132 -32.24 -13.61 35.68
CA PRO A 132 -32.40 -12.26 36.22
C PRO A 132 -33.54 -12.20 37.23
N GLY A 133 -33.25 -11.77 38.45
CA GLY A 133 -34.25 -11.52 39.48
C GLY A 133 -34.80 -10.09 39.39
N ALA A 134 -35.88 -9.80 40.13
CA ALA A 134 -36.50 -8.46 40.14
C ALA A 134 -35.50 -7.36 40.55
N LYS A 135 -34.55 -7.65 41.43
CA LYS A 135 -33.49 -6.72 41.85
C LYS A 135 -32.46 -6.45 40.75
N ASP A 136 -32.21 -7.40 39.86
CA ASP A 136 -31.28 -7.22 38.73
C ASP A 136 -31.91 -6.34 37.62
N LEU A 137 -33.22 -6.10 37.67
CA LEU A 137 -33.90 -5.15 36.77
C LEU A 137 -33.73 -3.69 37.24
N GLU A 138 -33.52 -3.48 38.54
CA GLU A 138 -33.25 -2.16 39.10
C GLU A 138 -31.80 -1.74 38.86
N ASP A 139 -30.85 -2.70 38.84
CA ASP A 139 -29.43 -2.44 38.55
C ASP A 139 -28.85 -3.50 37.58
N PRO A 140 -28.92 -3.25 36.26
CA PRO A 140 -28.67 -4.26 35.23
C PRO A 140 -27.19 -4.51 34.88
N PHE A 141 -26.23 -3.87 35.55
CA PHE A 141 -24.80 -3.95 35.25
C PHE A 141 -23.98 -4.55 36.38
#